data_AF-A0A662PVR8-F1
#
_entry.id   AF-A0A662PVR8-F1
#
_cell.length_a   1.000
_cell.length_b   1.000
_cell.length_c   1.000
_cell.angle_alpha   90.00
_cell.angle_beta   90.00
_cell.angle_gamma   90.00
#
_symmetry.space_group_name_H-M   'P 1'
#
loop_
_entity.id
_entity.type
_entity.pdbx_description
1 polymer ?
#
loop_
_entity_poly.entity_id
_entity_poly.type
_entity_poly.pdbx_seq_one_letter_code
_entity_poly.pdbx_strand_id
1 'polypeptide(L)'
;MEERKVTGYITLIEPRTRRGLIEYRLRIVTLGGERITAYIRELPPWLKLGTPADITVVSVGNRLLVDRLSRKSGLHELRIAPTIIDEITRETFTVMSGRINDKFFSIPILDDYLVSRLPDKVPSKVYCIFSESEGGLRILELISEREYRIFTNARRILNKIIGNEKKINEYVKGLLEDYVKDFD
;
A
#
# COMPACT_ATOMS: atom_id res chain seq x y z
N MET A 1 18.86 -15.27 13.13
CA MET A 1 17.98 -14.45 12.27
C MET A 1 16.59 -14.61 12.84
N GLU A 2 15.94 -13.52 13.25
CA GLU A 2 14.63 -13.59 13.91
C GLU A 2 13.53 -13.44 12.86
N GLU A 3 12.61 -14.41 12.82
CA GLU A 3 11.45 -14.44 11.92
C GLU A 3 10.21 -14.00 12.68
N ARG A 4 9.43 -13.11 12.08
CA ARG A 4 8.15 -12.64 12.63
C ARG A 4 7.05 -12.77 11.59
N LYS A 5 5.94 -13.40 11.96
CA LYS A 5 4.74 -13.52 11.12
C LYS A 5 3.73 -12.45 11.54
N VAL A 6 3.20 -11.71 10.57
CA VAL A 6 2.25 -10.63 10.80
C VAL A 6 1.12 -10.69 9.79
N THR A 7 -0.09 -10.41 10.25
CA THR A 7 -1.26 -10.19 9.38
C THR A 7 -1.65 -8.72 9.48
N GLY A 8 -1.83 -8.08 8.32
CA GLY A 8 -2.15 -6.66 8.28
C GLY A 8 -2.47 -6.15 6.89
N TYR A 9 -2.65 -4.84 6.79
CA TYR A 9 -2.95 -4.14 5.55
C TYR A 9 -1.72 -3.44 5.00
N ILE A 10 -1.53 -3.52 3.69
CA ILE A 10 -0.50 -2.75 2.99
C ILE A 10 -0.99 -1.31 2.83
N THR A 11 -0.36 -0.38 3.53
CA THR A 11 -0.76 1.03 3.53
C THR A 11 0.19 1.95 2.77
N LEU A 12 1.41 1.50 2.48
CA LEU A 12 2.36 2.20 1.61
C LEU A 12 3.12 1.20 0.74
N ILE A 13 3.34 1.56 -0.52
CA ILE A 13 4.24 0.85 -1.44
C ILE A 13 5.09 1.90 -2.13
N GLU A 14 6.36 2.02 -1.76
CA GLU A 14 7.23 3.06 -2.27
C GLU A 14 8.53 2.47 -2.87
N PRO A 15 8.82 2.71 -4.15
CA PRO A 15 10.08 2.28 -4.74
C PRO A 15 11.24 3.09 -4.18
N ARG A 16 12.34 2.41 -3.86
CA ARG A 16 13.61 3.01 -3.48
C ARG A 16 14.73 2.36 -4.27
N THR A 17 15.76 3.14 -4.58
CA THR A 17 16.98 2.62 -5.18
C THR A 17 18.00 2.34 -4.09
N ARG A 18 18.54 1.13 -4.04
CA ARG A 18 19.62 0.76 -3.13
C ARG A 18 20.67 -0.04 -3.88
N ARG A 19 21.92 0.45 -3.88
CA ARG A 19 23.05 -0.19 -4.58
C ARG A 19 22.75 -0.49 -6.06
N GLY A 20 22.07 0.43 -6.74
CA GLY A 20 21.68 0.28 -8.15
C GLY A 20 20.49 -0.64 -8.41
N LEU A 21 19.93 -1.31 -7.40
CA LEU A 21 18.76 -2.18 -7.52
C LEU A 21 17.51 -1.48 -6.96
N ILE A 22 16.36 -1.78 -7.55
CA ILE A 22 15.06 -1.33 -7.03
C ILE A 22 14.67 -2.25 -5.86
N GLU A 23 14.35 -1.65 -4.72
CA GLU A 23 13.67 -2.28 -3.61
C GLU A 23 12.41 -1.49 -3.28
N TYR A 24 11.38 -2.14 -2.77
CA TYR A 24 10.13 -1.51 -2.37
C TYR A 24 10.05 -1.45 -0.86
N ARG A 25 9.84 -0.25 -0.32
CA ARG A 25 9.46 -0.02 1.07
C ARG A 25 7.95 -0.24 1.20
N LEU A 26 7.58 -1.22 2.01
CA LEU A 26 6.20 -1.48 2.41
C LEU A 26 5.95 -0.91 3.79
N ARG A 27 4.81 -0.23 3.97
CA ARG A 27 4.23 -0.05 5.30
C ARG A 27 3.06 -1.00 5.48
N ILE A 28 3.09 -1.71 6.60
CA ILE A 28 2.09 -2.67 7.01
C ILE A 28 1.48 -2.14 8.30
N VAL A 29 0.15 -2.06 8.35
CA VAL A 29 -0.58 -1.82 9.60
C VAL A 29 -1.21 -3.13 10.03
N THR A 30 -0.79 -3.67 11.19
CA THR A 30 -1.36 -4.91 11.72
C THR A 30 -2.80 -4.70 12.17
N LEU A 31 -3.56 -5.78 12.38
CA LEU A 31 -4.92 -5.69 12.91
C LEU A 31 -4.97 -5.07 14.32
N GLY A 32 -3.87 -5.17 15.08
CA GLY A 32 -3.70 -4.51 16.38
C GLY A 32 -3.32 -3.02 16.29
N GLY A 33 -3.15 -2.47 15.08
CA GLY A 33 -2.79 -1.06 14.85
C GLY A 33 -1.29 -0.76 14.84
N GLU A 34 -0.44 -1.77 15.00
CA GLU A 34 1.02 -1.60 14.92
C GLU A 34 1.46 -1.28 13.50
N ARG A 35 2.38 -0.33 13.35
CA ARG A 35 2.98 0.04 12.06
C ARG A 35 4.34 -0.59 11.89
N ILE A 36 4.48 -1.39 10.84
CA ILE A 36 5.72 -2.09 10.48
C ILE A 36 6.20 -1.56 9.13
N THR A 37 7.48 -1.21 9.07
CA THR A 37 8.15 -0.87 7.81
C THR A 37 9.05 -2.03 7.41
N ALA A 38 8.78 -2.65 6.26
CA ALA A 38 9.53 -3.77 5.73
C ALA A 38 9.90 -3.53 4.26
N TYR A 39 10.85 -4.31 3.74
CA TYR A 39 11.35 -4.15 2.37
C TYR A 39 11.24 -5.43 1.57
N ILE A 40 10.83 -5.31 0.31
CA ILE A 40 10.69 -6.42 -0.63
C ILE A 40 11.31 -6.04 -1.97
N ARG A 41 11.90 -6.98 -2.70
CA ARG A 41 12.46 -6.71 -4.05
C ARG A 41 11.43 -6.89 -5.16
N GLU A 42 10.60 -7.91 -5.02
CA GLU A 42 9.61 -8.29 -6.04
C GLU A 42 8.21 -8.13 -5.46
N LEU A 43 7.40 -7.26 -6.07
CA LEU A 43 6.01 -7.10 -5.67
C LEU A 43 5.15 -8.13 -6.40
N PRO A 44 4.31 -8.89 -5.68
CA PRO A 44 3.35 -9.74 -6.35
C PRO A 44 2.38 -8.89 -7.18
N PRO A 45 1.94 -9.34 -8.38
CA PRO A 45 1.07 -8.55 -9.27
C PRO A 45 -0.27 -8.14 -8.65
N TRP A 46 -0.69 -8.85 -7.61
CA TRP A 46 -1.92 -8.58 -6.91
C TRP A 46 -1.83 -7.50 -5.84
N LEU A 47 -0.62 -7.11 -5.43
CA LEU A 47 -0.44 -6.21 -4.31
C LEU A 47 -0.91 -4.80 -4.67
N LYS A 48 -1.74 -4.22 -3.81
CA LYS A 48 -2.13 -2.81 -3.88
C LYS A 48 -2.32 -2.26 -2.48
N LEU A 49 -2.39 -0.93 -2.39
CA LEU A 49 -2.76 -0.25 -1.16
C LEU A 49 -4.14 -0.72 -0.69
N GLY A 50 -4.28 -0.93 0.61
CA GLY A 50 -5.48 -1.46 1.25
C GLY A 50 -5.62 -2.98 1.19
N THR A 51 -4.72 -3.71 0.51
CA THR A 51 -4.79 -5.18 0.46
C THR A 51 -4.41 -5.81 1.79
N PRO A 52 -5.22 -6.73 2.33
CA PRO A 52 -4.84 -7.55 3.48
C PRO A 52 -3.88 -8.66 3.07
N ALA A 53 -2.83 -8.86 3.85
CA ALA A 53 -1.81 -9.85 3.58
C ALA A 53 -1.30 -10.53 4.85
N ASP A 54 -0.92 -11.80 4.70
CA ASP A 54 -0.06 -12.50 5.64
C ASP A 54 1.39 -12.28 5.17
N ILE A 55 2.23 -11.76 6.06
CA ILE A 55 3.60 -11.38 5.77
C ILE A 55 4.52 -12.05 6.77
N THR A 56 5.55 -12.74 6.27
CA THR A 56 6.70 -13.16 7.06
C THR A 56 7.82 -12.13 6.85
N VAL A 57 8.29 -11.52 7.93
CA VAL A 57 9.45 -10.63 7.92
C VAL A 57 10.62 -11.23 8.67
N VAL A 58 11.82 -10.98 8.17
CA VAL A 58 13.09 -11.38 8.79
C VAL A 58 13.93 -10.15 9.12
N SER A 59 14.53 -10.14 10.30
CA SER A 59 15.44 -9.07 10.70
C SER A 59 16.84 -9.30 10.13
N VAL A 60 17.33 -8.33 9.34
CA VAL A 60 18.67 -8.32 8.75
C VAL A 60 19.32 -6.99 9.07
N GLY A 61 20.24 -7.00 10.04
CA GLY A 61 20.83 -5.78 10.61
C GLY A 61 19.75 -4.93 11.30
N ASN A 62 19.56 -3.69 10.86
CA ASN A 62 18.56 -2.76 11.38
C ASN A 62 17.29 -2.67 10.51
N ARG A 63 17.04 -3.66 9.65
CA ARG A 63 15.94 -3.64 8.68
C ARG A 63 15.14 -4.94 8.69
N LEU A 64 13.86 -4.80 8.41
CA LEU A 64 12.96 -5.92 8.18
C LEU A 64 12.84 -6.19 6.69
N LEU A 65 13.14 -7.41 6.25
CA LEU A 65 12.93 -7.85 4.88
C LEU A 65 11.71 -8.76 4.82
N VAL A 66 10.91 -8.64 3.78
CA VAL A 66 9.80 -9.56 3.52
C VAL A 66 10.37 -10.83 2.92
N ASP A 67 10.22 -11.93 3.65
CA ASP A 67 10.60 -13.28 3.19
C ASP A 67 9.43 -13.93 2.43
N ARG A 68 8.21 -13.81 2.96
CA ARG A 68 6.99 -14.33 2.33
C ARG A 68 5.86 -13.33 2.39
N LEU A 69 5.07 -13.30 1.32
CA LEU A 69 3.91 -12.43 1.19
C LEU A 69 2.79 -13.17 0.46
N SER A 70 1.66 -13.36 1.14
CA SER A 70 0.47 -14.00 0.57
C SER A 70 -0.78 -13.18 0.85
N ARG A 71 -1.79 -13.29 -0.03
CA ARG A 71 -3.10 -12.68 0.22
C ARG A 71 -3.72 -13.28 1.47
N LYS A 72 -4.27 -12.44 2.34
CA LYS A 72 -5.08 -12.90 3.46
C LYS A 72 -6.53 -13.05 3.01
N SER A 73 -7.04 -14.28 3.02
CA SER A 73 -8.46 -14.56 2.82
C SER A 73 -9.27 -14.19 4.09
N GLY A 74 -10.55 -13.86 3.91
CA GLY A 74 -11.46 -13.54 5.02
C GLY A 74 -11.39 -12.09 5.53
N LEU A 75 -10.50 -11.25 4.99
CA LEU A 75 -10.49 -9.81 5.22
C LEU A 75 -10.84 -9.07 3.93
N HIS A 76 -11.65 -8.02 4.07
CA HIS A 76 -11.97 -7.14 2.95
C HIS A 76 -10.83 -6.17 2.68
N GLU A 77 -10.66 -5.80 1.41
CA GLU A 77 -9.72 -4.74 1.05
C GLU A 77 -10.20 -3.40 1.62
N LEU A 78 -9.25 -2.64 2.18
CA LEU A 78 -9.56 -1.32 2.68
C LEU A 78 -9.80 -0.35 1.53
N ARG A 79 -10.83 0.48 1.72
CA ARG A 79 -11.14 1.54 0.78
C ARG A 79 -10.14 2.68 0.91
N ILE A 80 -9.58 3.09 -0.22
CA ILE A 80 -8.86 4.36 -0.35
C ILE A 80 -9.87 5.39 -0.80
N ALA A 81 -10.19 6.35 0.06
CA ALA A 81 -11.20 7.34 -0.21
C ALA A 81 -10.57 8.74 -0.37
N PRO A 82 -11.02 9.53 -1.37
CA PRO A 82 -10.73 10.96 -1.38
C PRO A 82 -11.41 11.60 -0.16
N THR A 83 -10.66 12.44 0.52
CA THR A 83 -11.07 13.09 1.77
C THR A 83 -10.72 14.56 1.68
N ILE A 84 -11.65 15.42 2.09
CA ILE A 84 -11.37 16.83 2.32
C ILE A 84 -11.14 16.99 3.81
N ILE A 85 -9.94 17.45 4.19
CA ILE A 85 -9.66 17.88 5.55
C ILE A 85 -10.09 19.34 5.62
N ASP A 86 -11.11 19.62 6.43
CA ASP A 86 -11.64 20.97 6.62
C ASP A 86 -10.93 21.68 7.78
N GLU A 87 -10.57 20.95 8.84
CA GLU A 87 -9.92 21.49 10.03
C GLU A 87 -8.91 20.50 10.65
N ILE A 88 -7.84 21.05 11.23
CA ILE A 88 -6.87 20.32 12.06
C ILE A 88 -6.67 21.10 13.35
N THR A 89 -7.12 20.52 14.47
CA THR A 89 -6.96 21.09 15.80
C THR A 89 -5.80 20.40 16.51
N ARG A 90 -4.87 21.16 17.10
CA ARG A 90 -3.66 20.64 17.76
C ARG A 90 -3.58 21.14 19.20
N GLU A 91 -4.50 20.67 20.04
CA GLU A 91 -4.53 20.95 21.47
C GLU A 91 -3.87 19.80 22.25
N THR A 92 -4.56 19.21 23.24
CA THR A 92 -4.09 18.05 24.01
C THR A 92 -3.85 16.81 23.14
N PHE A 93 -4.62 16.67 22.06
CA PHE A 93 -4.43 15.67 21.01
C PHE A 93 -4.73 16.30 19.65
N THR A 94 -4.15 15.72 18.60
CA THR A 94 -4.43 16.17 17.24
C THR A 94 -5.77 15.61 16.78
N VAL A 95 -6.69 16.47 16.34
CA VAL A 95 -7.98 16.09 15.77
C VAL A 95 -8.01 16.50 14.30
N MET A 96 -8.43 15.57 13.45
CA MET A 96 -8.66 15.83 12.04
C MET A 96 -10.15 15.74 11.75
N SER A 97 -10.72 16.83 11.23
CA SER A 97 -12.13 16.91 10.86
C SER A 97 -12.28 17.23 9.38
N GLY A 98 -13.32 16.71 8.76
CA GLY A 98 -13.49 16.86 7.33
C GLY A 98 -14.66 16.08 6.77
N ARG A 99 -14.60 15.82 5.45
CA ARG A 99 -15.64 15.13 4.69
C ARG A 99 -15.10 13.96 3.89
N ILE A 100 -15.84 12.86 3.94
CA ILE A 100 -15.65 11.66 3.12
C ILE A 100 -16.99 11.27 2.50
N ASN A 101 -17.06 11.17 1.18
CA ASN A 101 -18.32 10.93 0.45
C ASN A 101 -19.46 11.85 0.94
N ASP A 102 -19.16 13.14 1.09
CA ASP A 102 -20.08 14.18 1.58
C ASP A 102 -20.59 14.01 3.02
N LYS A 103 -20.08 13.01 3.76
CA LYS A 103 -20.37 12.82 5.19
C LYS A 103 -19.26 13.42 6.04
N PHE A 104 -19.66 14.17 7.06
CA PHE A 104 -18.74 14.73 8.04
C PHE A 104 -18.11 13.62 8.91
N PHE A 105 -16.84 13.79 9.25
CA PHE A 105 -16.16 13.00 10.28
C PHE A 105 -15.28 13.92 11.13
N SER A 106 -15.01 13.47 12.36
CA SER A 106 -14.01 14.05 13.23
C SER A 106 -13.33 12.93 14.00
N ILE A 107 -12.02 12.76 13.82
CA ILE A 107 -11.26 11.62 14.35
C ILE A 107 -9.99 12.11 15.05
N PRO A 108 -9.74 11.68 16.30
CA PRO A 108 -8.46 11.92 16.95
C PRO A 108 -7.35 11.09 16.29
N ILE A 109 -6.23 11.74 15.98
CA ILE A 109 -5.03 11.10 15.44
C ILE A 109 -4.02 10.94 16.56
N LEU A 110 -3.86 9.70 17.01
CA LEU A 110 -2.92 9.33 18.08
C LEU A 110 -1.55 8.88 17.55
N ASP A 111 -1.42 8.67 16.25
CA ASP A 111 -0.18 8.24 15.63
C ASP A 111 0.62 9.44 15.13
N ASP A 112 1.78 9.69 15.74
CA ASP A 112 2.74 10.73 15.37
C ASP A 112 3.11 10.69 13.89
N TYR A 113 3.19 9.49 13.30
CA TYR A 113 3.46 9.37 11.88
C TYR A 113 2.33 9.98 11.04
N LEU A 114 1.06 9.71 11.36
CA LEU A 114 -0.07 10.35 10.68
C LEU A 114 -0.10 11.86 10.93
N VAL A 115 0.21 12.31 12.15
CA VAL A 115 0.29 13.75 12.48
C VAL A 115 1.34 14.44 11.59
N SER A 116 2.49 13.80 11.38
CA SER A 116 3.56 14.32 10.50
C SER A 116 3.19 14.39 9.01
N ARG A 117 2.09 13.73 8.62
CA ARG A 117 1.60 13.65 7.23
C ARG A 117 0.43 14.58 6.96
N LEU A 118 -0.08 15.25 8.00
CA LEU A 118 -1.15 16.23 7.85
C LEU A 118 -0.69 17.42 7.00
N PRO A 119 -1.59 17.99 6.17
CA PRO A 119 -1.27 19.18 5.40
C PRO A 119 -1.09 20.40 6.30
N ASP A 120 -0.20 21.31 5.91
CA ASP A 120 0.05 22.56 6.65
C ASP A 120 -1.06 23.60 6.51
N LYS A 121 -1.90 23.46 5.47
CA LYS A 121 -3.01 24.37 5.18
C LYS A 121 -4.30 23.57 4.96
N VAL A 122 -5.41 24.13 5.43
CA VAL A 122 -6.77 23.61 5.26
C VAL A 122 -7.68 24.69 4.65
N PRO A 123 -8.74 24.34 3.89
CA PRO A 123 -9.10 22.97 3.52
C PRO A 123 -8.11 22.34 2.54
N SER A 124 -7.91 21.02 2.64
CA SER A 124 -6.97 20.29 1.79
C SER A 124 -7.52 18.94 1.37
N LYS A 125 -7.27 18.58 0.10
CA LYS A 125 -7.70 17.32 -0.48
C LYS A 125 -6.59 16.29 -0.36
N VAL A 126 -6.91 15.16 0.28
CA VAL A 126 -6.02 14.02 0.48
C VAL A 126 -6.74 12.72 0.12
N TYR A 127 -6.00 11.63 0.13
CA TYR A 127 -6.53 10.28 0.07
C TYR A 127 -6.21 9.56 1.37
N CYS A 128 -7.22 9.00 2.01
CA CYS A 128 -7.05 8.27 3.26
C CYS A 128 -7.34 6.79 3.03
N ILE A 129 -6.59 5.94 3.72
CA ILE A 129 -6.94 4.52 3.90
C ILE A 129 -7.68 4.41 5.22
N PHE A 130 -8.94 3.99 5.18
CA PHE A 130 -9.76 3.84 6.37
C PHE A 130 -9.95 2.37 6.74
N SER A 131 -10.06 2.12 8.04
CA SER A 131 -10.63 0.90 8.59
C SER A 131 -11.87 1.24 9.39
N GLU A 132 -12.97 0.56 9.12
CA GLU A 132 -14.16 0.58 9.95
C GLU A 132 -14.14 -0.67 10.84
N SER A 133 -14.32 -0.48 12.14
CA SER A 133 -14.53 -1.56 13.10
C SER A 133 -15.59 -1.15 14.12
N GLU A 134 -15.94 -2.04 15.06
CA GLU A 134 -16.87 -1.70 16.16
C GLU A 134 -16.40 -0.48 16.97
N GLY A 135 -15.09 -0.20 16.98
CA GLY A 135 -14.50 0.99 17.60
C GLY A 135 -14.56 2.26 16.74
N GLY A 136 -15.33 2.27 15.66
CA GLY A 136 -15.53 3.41 14.78
C GLY A 136 -14.57 3.50 13.60
N LEU A 137 -14.64 4.63 12.88
CA LEU A 137 -13.80 4.92 11.71
C LEU A 137 -12.38 5.28 12.16
N ARG A 138 -11.37 4.59 11.62
CA ARG A 138 -9.95 4.86 11.88
C ARG A 138 -9.20 5.15 10.59
N ILE A 139 -8.26 6.09 10.66
CA ILE A 139 -7.35 6.41 9.56
C ILE A 139 -6.09 5.57 9.73
N LEU A 140 -5.74 4.78 8.72
CA LEU A 140 -4.53 3.97 8.74
C LEU A 140 -3.37 4.65 8.01
N GLU A 141 -3.67 5.46 6.99
CA GLU A 141 -2.68 6.21 6.21
C GLU A 141 -3.27 7.47 5.59
N LEU A 142 -2.43 8.50 5.46
CA LEU A 142 -2.71 9.77 4.79
C LEU A 142 -1.78 9.91 3.57
N ILE A 143 -2.38 10.05 2.40
CA ILE A 143 -1.69 10.12 1.11
C ILE A 143 -2.04 11.45 0.47
N SER A 144 -1.04 12.27 0.16
CA SER A 144 -1.29 13.51 -0.58
C SER A 144 -1.84 13.22 -1.98
N GLU A 145 -2.59 14.16 -2.56
CA GLU A 145 -3.08 14.01 -3.95
C GLU A 145 -1.93 13.79 -4.95
N ARG A 146 -0.77 14.42 -4.73
CA ARG A 146 0.43 14.24 -5.54
C ARG A 146 0.93 12.79 -5.48
N GLU A 147 1.10 12.24 -4.28
CA GLU A 147 1.55 10.86 -4.09
C GLU A 147 0.56 9.86 -4.67
N TYR A 148 -0.74 10.07 -4.43
CA TYR A 148 -1.78 9.20 -4.97
C TYR A 148 -1.75 9.15 -6.51
N ARG A 149 -1.55 10.31 -7.17
CA ARG A 149 -1.37 10.39 -8.63
C ARG A 149 -0.12 9.65 -9.10
N ILE A 150 0.98 9.74 -8.37
CA ILE A 150 2.22 9.01 -8.70
C ILE A 150 1.98 7.50 -8.59
N PHE A 151 1.40 7.03 -7.49
CA PHE A 151 1.14 5.60 -7.28
C PHE A 151 0.19 5.01 -8.32
N THR A 152 -0.89 5.72 -8.63
CA THR A 152 -1.86 5.28 -9.65
C THR A 152 -1.25 5.25 -11.04
N ASN A 153 -0.45 6.26 -11.41
CA ASN A 153 0.26 6.28 -12.69
C ASN A 153 1.34 5.20 -12.81
N ALA A 154 2.17 5.03 -11.78
CA ALA A 154 3.22 4.01 -11.75
C ALA A 154 2.61 2.60 -11.90
N ARG A 155 1.54 2.32 -11.14
CA ARG A 155 0.82 1.05 -11.24
C ARG A 155 0.21 0.83 -12.62
N ARG A 156 -0.35 1.87 -13.24
CA ARG A 156 -0.87 1.78 -14.62
C ARG A 156 0.24 1.43 -15.63
N ILE A 157 1.43 2.02 -15.48
CA ILE A 157 2.58 1.72 -16.34
C ILE A 157 3.05 0.28 -16.12
N LEU A 158 3.23 -0.14 -14.86
CA LEU A 158 3.65 -1.51 -14.52
C LEU A 158 2.67 -2.55 -15.08
N ASN A 159 1.36 -2.35 -14.92
CA ASN A 159 0.36 -3.26 -15.46
C ASN A 159 0.42 -3.38 -17.00
N LYS A 160 0.77 -2.29 -17.71
CA LYS A 160 0.98 -2.33 -19.16
C LYS A 160 2.23 -3.13 -19.53
N ILE A 161 3.33 -2.95 -18.79
CA ILE A 161 4.57 -3.71 -19.02
C ILE A 161 4.32 -5.21 -18.83
N ILE A 162 3.72 -5.60 -17.70
CA ILE A 162 3.39 -7.00 -17.39
C ILE A 162 2.43 -7.58 -18.44
N GLY A 163 1.42 -6.81 -18.86
CA GLY A 163 0.49 -7.22 -19.90
C GLY A 163 1.17 -7.47 -21.26
N ASN A 164 2.14 -6.62 -21.62
CA ASN A 164 2.91 -6.78 -22.85
C ASN A 164 3.85 -7.98 -22.79
N GLU A 165 4.52 -8.18 -21.65
CA GLU A 165 5.40 -9.33 -21.44
C GLU A 165 4.66 -10.66 -21.60
N LYS A 166 3.45 -10.78 -21.03
CA LYS A 166 2.60 -11.96 -21.22
C LYS A 166 2.27 -12.21 -22.69
N LYS A 167 1.89 -11.17 -23.44
CA LYS A 167 1.59 -11.28 -24.87
C LYS A 167 2.80 -11.73 -25.68
N ILE A 168 3.98 -11.21 -25.36
CA ILE A 168 5.23 -11.62 -26.01
C ILE A 168 5.52 -13.09 -25.72
N ASN A 169 5.38 -13.51 -24.46
CA ASN A 169 5.60 -14.91 -24.07
C ASN A 169 4.60 -15.87 -24.74
N GLU A 170 3.33 -15.49 -24.86
CA GLU A 170 2.31 -16.26 -25.58
C GLU A 170 2.63 -16.34 -27.08
N TYR A 171 3.06 -15.23 -27.69
CA TYR A 171 3.46 -15.19 -29.10
C TYR A 171 4.67 -16.07 -29.39
N VAL A 172 5.72 -16.00 -28.57
CA VAL A 172 6.91 -16.85 -28.71
C VAL A 172 6.57 -18.32 -28.51
N LYS A 173 5.69 -18.64 -27.55
CA LYS A 173 5.22 -20.01 -27.34
C LYS A 173 4.49 -20.54 -28.58
N GLY A 174 3.59 -19.75 -29.18
CA GLY A 174 2.90 -20.12 -30.41
C GLY A 174 3.86 -20.39 -31.58
N LEU A 175 4.85 -19.51 -31.78
CA LEU A 175 5.88 -19.71 -32.81
C LEU A 175 6.69 -21.00 -32.59
N LEU A 176 7.03 -21.34 -31.35
CA LEU A 176 7.74 -22.57 -31.03
C LEU A 176 6.87 -23.81 -31.25
N GLU A 177 5.58 -23.75 -30.91
CA GLU A 177 4.63 -24.84 -31.14
C GLU A 177 4.39 -25.08 -32.64
N ASP A 178 4.31 -24.01 -33.44
CA ASP A 178 4.19 -24.12 -34.90
C ASP A 178 5.48 -24.66 -35.53
N TYR A 179 6.65 -24.19 -35.06
CA TYR A 179 7.94 -24.71 -35.53
C TYR A 179 8.09 -26.20 -35.27
N VAL A 180 7.67 -26.71 -34.11
CA VAL A 180 7.77 -28.16 -33.79
C VAL A 180 6.84 -29.01 -34.66
N LYS A 181 5.67 -28.51 -35.04
CA LYS A 181 4.73 -29.23 -35.92
C LYS A 181 5.20 -29.37 -37.36
N ASP A 182 6.06 -28.48 -37.84
CA ASP A 182 6.61 -28.55 -39.19
C ASP A 182 7.72 -29.62 -39.34
N PHE A 183 8.12 -30.29 -38.25
CA PHE A 183 9.13 -31.37 -38.25
C PHE A 183 8.58 -32.77 -37.89
N ASP A 184 7.26 -32.93 -37.73
CA ASP A 184 6.54 -34.21 -37.62
C ASP A 184 5.83 -34.57 -38.93
#